data_AF-A0A7S0CF36-F1
#
_entry.id   AF-A0A7S0CF36-F1
#
_cell.length_a   1.000
_cell.length_b   1.000
_cell.length_c   1.000
_cell.angle_alpha   90.00
_cell.angle_beta   90.00
_cell.angle_gamma   90.00
#
_symmetry.space_group_name_H-M   'P 1'
#
loop_
_entity.id
_entity.type
_entity.pdbx_description
1 polymer ?
#
loop_
_entity_poly.entity_id
_entity_poly.type
_entity_poly.pdbx_seq_one_letter_code
_entity_poly.pdbx_strand_id
1 'polypeptide(L)'
;DLLEMAMAGANKVVDPDGDDRKGGAHELIKCFMDIDQKAEEVIMLISGKASIAAEKGLPIKDWVSHFLADSMVRGEIIDEKEEDGVITIKAIAKKNLEHELFPLKQRDAAINVSFQHLKSLQLVASDSSGSEVD
;
A
#
# COMPACT_ATOMS: atom_id res chain seq x y z
N ASP A 1 -0.06 -12.85 -8.87
CA ASP A 1 0.61 -14.06 -8.36
C ASP A 1 1.56 -13.78 -7.20
N LEU A 2 2.81 -13.34 -7.42
CA LEU A 2 3.80 -13.15 -6.33
C LEU A 2 3.31 -12.18 -5.25
N LEU A 3 2.81 -11.01 -5.64
CA LEU A 3 2.26 -10.02 -4.71
C LEU A 3 1.05 -10.58 -3.93
N GLU A 4 0.19 -11.38 -4.57
CA GLU A 4 -0.97 -11.97 -3.91
C GLU A 4 -0.56 -13.03 -2.90
N MET A 5 0.41 -13.88 -3.24
CA MET A 5 0.98 -14.86 -2.29
C MET A 5 1.66 -14.15 -1.11
N ALA A 6 2.40 -13.07 -1.37
CA ALA A 6 3.01 -12.26 -0.32
C ALA A 6 1.93 -11.63 0.58
N MET A 7 0.87 -11.08 -0.01
CA MET A 7 -0.24 -10.47 0.73
C MET A 7 -0.98 -11.50 1.57
N ALA A 8 -1.26 -12.69 1.02
CA ALA A 8 -1.87 -13.79 1.74
C ALA A 8 -1.01 -14.24 2.93
N GLY A 9 0.32 -14.37 2.72
CA GLY A 9 1.25 -14.67 3.80
C GLY A 9 1.29 -13.60 4.89
N ALA A 10 1.29 -12.31 4.51
CA ALA A 10 1.26 -11.20 5.46
C ALA A 10 -0.05 -11.13 6.26
N ASN A 11 -1.17 -11.55 5.65
CA ASN A 11 -2.50 -11.56 6.26
C ASN A 11 -2.83 -12.86 7.00
N LYS A 12 -1.95 -13.88 6.96
CA LYS A 12 -2.14 -15.12 7.72
C LYS A 12 -2.32 -14.79 9.20
N VAL A 13 -3.35 -15.36 9.82
CA VAL A 13 -3.56 -15.24 11.27
C VAL A 13 -2.42 -15.93 11.99
N VAL A 14 -1.83 -15.26 12.98
CA VAL A 14 -0.73 -15.82 13.78
C VAL A 14 -1.30 -16.92 14.68
N ASP A 15 -0.64 -18.07 14.69
CA ASP A 15 -0.85 -19.12 15.68
C ASP A 15 0.07 -18.85 16.88
N PRO A 16 -0.45 -18.46 18.05
CA PRO A 16 0.37 -18.13 19.21
C PRO A 16 1.16 -19.33 19.76
N ASP A 17 0.65 -20.55 19.54
CA ASP A 17 1.23 -21.80 20.04
C ASP A 17 2.07 -22.52 18.97
N GLY A 18 2.04 -22.03 17.73
CA GLY A 18 2.77 -22.57 16.60
C GLY A 18 4.24 -22.11 16.52
N ASP A 19 5.05 -22.88 15.79
CA ASP A 19 6.45 -22.52 15.51
C ASP A 19 6.56 -21.39 14.45
N ASP A 20 5.58 -21.31 13.53
CA ASP A 20 5.51 -20.26 12.51
C ASP A 20 4.84 -18.98 13.04
N ARG A 21 5.67 -18.04 13.48
CA ARG A 21 5.24 -16.74 14.02
C ARG A 21 5.10 -15.63 12.96
N LYS A 22 5.08 -15.98 11.67
CA LYS A 22 4.95 -15.00 10.57
C LYS A 22 3.47 -14.68 10.27
N GLY A 23 3.22 -13.47 9.75
CA GLY A 23 1.89 -12.98 9.41
C GLY A 23 1.39 -11.92 10.39
N GLY A 24 0.09 -11.94 10.67
CA GLY A 24 -0.54 -11.09 11.69
C GLY A 24 -0.92 -9.69 11.23
N ALA A 25 -0.53 -9.28 10.03
CA ALA A 25 -0.77 -7.93 9.56
C ALA A 25 -2.19 -7.72 9.00
N HIS A 26 -3.12 -8.67 9.13
CA HIS A 26 -4.47 -8.62 8.54
C HIS A 26 -5.31 -7.39 8.98
N GLU A 27 -4.97 -6.76 10.10
CA GLU A 27 -5.61 -5.52 10.58
C GLU A 27 -4.88 -4.24 10.14
N LEU A 28 -3.75 -4.38 9.45
CA LEU A 28 -3.01 -3.26 8.89
C LEU A 28 -3.42 -3.07 7.43
N ILE A 29 -3.73 -1.82 7.10
CA ILE A 29 -3.86 -1.39 5.70
C ILE A 29 -2.46 -1.31 5.12
N LYS A 30 -2.21 -2.00 4.01
CA LYS A 30 -0.89 -2.02 3.38
C LYS A 30 -0.97 -2.05 1.86
N CYS A 31 0.08 -1.55 1.24
CA CYS A 31 0.32 -1.61 -0.19
C CYS A 31 1.64 -2.34 -0.44
N PHE A 32 1.61 -3.44 -1.18
CA PHE A 32 2.80 -4.06 -1.74
C PHE A 32 2.99 -3.58 -3.17
N MET A 33 4.23 -3.22 -3.50
CA MET A 33 4.60 -2.70 -4.81
C MET A 33 5.67 -3.60 -5.41
N ASP A 34 5.56 -3.89 -6.69
CA ASP A 34 6.59 -4.54 -7.48
C ASP A 34 6.78 -3.80 -8.80
N ILE A 35 7.93 -4.00 -9.44
CA ILE A 35 8.19 -3.52 -10.80
C ILE A 35 8.29 -4.77 -11.65
N ASP A 36 7.52 -4.81 -12.75
CA ASP A 36 7.55 -5.95 -13.65
C ASP A 36 8.97 -6.18 -14.21
N GLN A 37 9.26 -7.41 -14.65
CA GLN A 37 10.61 -7.76 -15.11
C GLN A 37 11.10 -6.92 -16.30
N LYS A 38 10.19 -6.30 -17.05
CA LYS A 38 10.52 -5.44 -18.19
C LYS A 38 10.67 -3.98 -17.79
N ALA A 39 10.41 -3.62 -16.54
CA ALA A 39 10.39 -2.25 -16.03
C ALA A 39 9.52 -1.32 -16.90
N GLU A 40 8.35 -1.81 -17.27
CA GLU A 40 7.30 -1.11 -18.00
C GLU A 40 6.18 -0.62 -17.08
N GLU A 41 6.03 -1.18 -15.88
CA GLU A 41 5.03 -0.71 -14.92
C GLU A 41 5.39 -1.00 -13.46
N VAL A 42 4.84 -0.16 -12.57
CA VAL A 42 4.72 -0.49 -11.15
C VAL A 42 3.39 -1.21 -10.95
N ILE A 43 3.43 -2.38 -10.34
CA ILE A 43 2.24 -3.14 -9.95
C ILE A 43 2.04 -2.93 -8.45
N MET A 44 0.82 -2.58 -8.05
CA MET A 44 0.48 -2.27 -6.68
C MET A 44 -0.70 -3.13 -6.23
N LEU A 45 -0.55 -3.78 -5.07
CA LEU A 45 -1.60 -4.57 -4.43
C LEU A 45 -1.85 -4.01 -3.03
N ILE A 46 -3.06 -3.51 -2.82
CA ILE A 46 -3.51 -2.91 -1.57
C ILE A 46 -4.52 -3.82 -0.90
N SER A 47 -4.41 -4.02 0.41
CA SER A 47 -5.38 -4.77 1.20
C SER A 47 -5.52 -4.21 2.61
N GLY A 48 -6.74 -4.22 3.14
CA GLY A 48 -7.04 -3.85 4.53
C GLY A 48 -8.54 -3.90 4.85
N LYS A 49 -8.88 -3.84 6.15
CA LYS A 49 -10.29 -3.71 6.58
C LYS A 49 -10.81 -2.30 6.30
N ALA A 50 -11.90 -2.18 5.57
CA ALA A 50 -12.49 -0.89 5.18
C ALA A 50 -12.91 -0.06 6.41
N SER A 51 -13.43 -0.72 7.45
CA SER A 51 -13.88 -0.08 8.69
C SER A 51 -12.74 0.65 9.43
N ILE A 52 -11.58 -0.01 9.60
CA ILE A 52 -10.40 0.57 10.26
C ILE A 52 -9.97 1.86 9.56
N ALA A 53 -9.98 1.81 8.23
CA ALA A 53 -9.59 2.93 7.39
C ALA A 53 -10.53 4.12 7.55
N ALA A 54 -11.84 3.86 7.49
CA ALA A 54 -12.88 4.86 7.63
C ALA A 54 -12.89 5.52 9.02
N GLU A 55 -12.72 4.74 10.09
CA GLU A 55 -12.61 5.25 11.47
C GLU A 55 -11.42 6.20 11.68
N LYS A 56 -10.36 6.02 10.88
CA LYS A 56 -9.16 6.87 10.89
C LYS A 56 -9.23 8.02 9.88
N GLY A 57 -10.37 8.23 9.22
CA GLY A 57 -10.55 9.29 8.23
C GLY A 57 -9.76 9.06 6.92
N LEU A 58 -9.41 7.81 6.62
CA LEU A 58 -8.64 7.41 5.45
C LEU A 58 -9.36 6.29 4.69
N PRO A 59 -10.48 6.54 3.98
CA PRO A 59 -11.06 5.52 3.11
C PRO A 59 -10.01 4.98 2.13
N ILE A 60 -9.86 3.65 2.05
CA ILE A 60 -8.74 3.02 1.32
C ILE A 60 -8.71 3.44 -0.16
N LYS A 61 -9.89 3.55 -0.78
CA LYS A 61 -10.00 4.00 -2.17
C LYS A 61 -9.56 5.45 -2.36
N ASP A 62 -9.86 6.33 -1.41
CA ASP A 62 -9.45 7.73 -1.46
C ASP A 62 -7.93 7.85 -1.30
N TRP A 63 -7.36 7.06 -0.37
CA TRP A 63 -5.92 6.96 -0.18
C TRP A 63 -5.20 6.48 -1.45
N VAL A 64 -5.71 5.42 -2.08
CA VAL A 64 -5.14 4.87 -3.32
C VAL A 64 -5.26 5.89 -4.46
N SER A 65 -6.44 6.48 -4.62
CA SER A 65 -6.66 7.51 -5.65
C SER A 65 -5.74 8.71 -5.46
N HIS A 66 -5.43 9.09 -4.21
CA HIS A 66 -4.56 10.22 -3.90
C HIS A 66 -3.15 10.06 -4.47
N PHE A 67 -2.47 8.93 -4.19
CA PHE A 67 -1.11 8.75 -4.72
C PHE A 67 -1.09 8.37 -6.20
N LEU A 68 -2.13 7.73 -6.74
CA LEU A 68 -2.20 7.42 -8.17
C LEU A 68 -2.39 8.69 -9.04
N ALA A 69 -3.13 9.69 -8.52
CA ALA A 69 -3.36 10.95 -9.20
C ALA A 69 -2.13 11.88 -9.24
N ASP A 70 -1.08 11.57 -8.48
CA ASP A 70 0.13 12.38 -8.48
C ASP A 70 0.79 12.41 -9.87
N SER A 71 1.25 13.59 -10.27
CA SER A 71 1.81 13.84 -11.59
C SER A 71 3.07 13.02 -11.91
N MET A 72 3.79 12.56 -10.88
CA MET A 72 4.97 11.70 -10.95
C MET A 72 4.64 10.21 -10.83
N VAL A 73 3.37 9.85 -10.60
CA VAL A 73 2.90 8.47 -10.53
C VAL A 73 2.03 8.15 -11.74
N ARG A 74 0.95 8.91 -11.95
CA ARG A 74 -0.04 8.73 -13.04
C ARG A 74 -0.52 7.29 -13.17
N GLY A 75 -0.97 6.74 -12.05
CA GLY A 75 -1.46 5.37 -12.01
C GLY A 75 -2.97 5.25 -12.20
N GLU A 76 -3.43 4.01 -12.33
CA GLU A 76 -4.83 3.65 -12.48
C GLU A 76 -5.18 2.42 -11.65
N ILE A 77 -6.41 2.35 -11.13
CA ILE A 77 -6.96 1.15 -10.50
C ILE A 77 -7.45 0.23 -11.62
N ILE A 78 -7.06 -1.05 -11.56
CA ILE A 78 -7.42 -2.06 -12.57
C ILE A 78 -8.36 -3.16 -12.04
N ASP A 79 -8.41 -3.36 -10.72
CA ASP A 79 -9.31 -4.30 -10.06
C ASP A 79 -9.60 -3.78 -8.64
N GLU A 80 -10.84 -3.94 -8.20
CA GLU A 80 -11.28 -3.57 -6.85
C GLU A 80 -12.31 -4.60 -6.39
N LYS A 81 -12.09 -5.18 -5.22
CA LYS A 81 -12.95 -6.20 -4.62
C LYS A 81 -13.11 -5.92 -3.13
N GLU A 82 -14.28 -6.23 -2.61
CA GLU A 82 -14.55 -6.21 -1.18
C GLU A 82 -15.23 -7.53 -0.80
N GLU A 83 -14.64 -8.23 0.17
CA GLU A 83 -15.15 -9.50 0.69
C GLU A 83 -14.94 -9.50 2.22
N ASP A 84 -15.98 -9.84 2.98
CA ASP A 84 -15.96 -9.85 4.44
C ASP A 84 -15.42 -8.55 5.09
N GLY A 85 -15.70 -7.40 4.48
CA GLY A 85 -15.24 -6.08 4.94
C GLY A 85 -13.75 -5.81 4.71
N VAL A 86 -13.05 -6.70 4.02
CA VAL A 86 -11.68 -6.50 3.53
C VAL A 86 -11.75 -6.03 2.08
N ILE A 87 -11.21 -4.84 1.83
CA ILE A 87 -11.04 -4.34 0.48
C ILE A 87 -9.67 -4.78 -0.06
N THR A 88 -9.64 -5.17 -1.33
CA THR A 88 -8.44 -5.44 -2.10
C THR A 88 -8.47 -4.62 -3.38
N ILE A 89 -7.43 -3.81 -3.61
CA ILE A 89 -7.29 -2.97 -4.81
C ILE A 89 -6.01 -3.37 -5.54
N LYS A 90 -6.13 -3.57 -6.85
CA LYS A 90 -4.98 -3.68 -7.75
C LYS A 90 -4.88 -2.40 -8.56
N ALA A 91 -3.68 -1.84 -8.61
CA ALA A 91 -3.39 -0.65 -9.39
C ALA A 91 -2.08 -0.82 -10.14
N ILE A 92 -1.93 -0.05 -11.22
CA ILE A 92 -0.70 0.02 -11.99
C ILE A 92 -0.30 1.45 -12.26
N ALA A 93 1.00 1.70 -12.39
CA ALA A 93 1.55 2.93 -12.94
C ALA A 93 2.46 2.57 -14.11
N LYS A 94 1.97 2.80 -15.32
CA LYS A 94 2.71 2.48 -16.55
C LYS A 94 3.81 3.51 -16.78
N LYS A 95 4.93 3.05 -17.30
CA LYS A 95 6.01 3.87 -17.84
C LYS A 95 5.46 4.84 -18.87
N ASN A 96 5.88 6.09 -18.78
CA ASN A 96 5.49 7.14 -19.72
C ASN A 96 6.72 7.95 -20.11
N LEU A 97 7.23 7.69 -21.31
CA LEU A 97 8.44 8.34 -21.83
C LEU A 97 8.22 9.81 -22.20
N GLU A 98 7.01 10.21 -22.56
CA GLU A 98 6.67 11.61 -22.86
C GLU A 98 6.80 12.50 -21.61
N HIS A 99 6.51 11.94 -20.43
CA HIS A 99 6.61 12.62 -19.15
C HIS A 99 7.81 12.16 -18.30
N GLU A 100 8.76 11.44 -18.90
CA GLU A 100 9.96 10.90 -18.22
C GLU A 100 9.65 10.07 -16.95
N LEU A 101 8.50 9.41 -16.94
CA LEU A 101 8.06 8.56 -15.84
C LEU A 101 8.56 7.13 -16.05
N PHE A 102 9.49 6.73 -15.20
CA PHE A 102 10.05 5.38 -15.15
C PHE A 102 9.55 4.67 -13.89
N PRO A 103 9.25 3.36 -13.93
CA PRO A 103 8.62 2.66 -12.82
C PRO A 103 9.33 2.80 -11.47
N LEU A 104 10.66 2.80 -11.46
CA LEU A 104 11.42 3.00 -10.22
C LEU A 104 11.14 4.38 -9.59
N LYS A 105 11.13 5.43 -10.41
CA LYS A 105 10.81 6.79 -9.95
C LYS A 105 9.34 6.92 -9.55
N GLN A 106 8.43 6.29 -10.30
CA GLN A 106 7.00 6.29 -10.01
C GLN A 106 6.69 5.60 -8.69
N ARG A 107 7.35 4.47 -8.39
CA ARG A 107 7.24 3.77 -7.10
C ARG A 107 7.68 4.66 -5.95
N ASP A 108 8.87 5.27 -6.07
CA ASP A 108 9.41 6.14 -5.02
C ASP A 108 8.51 7.38 -4.83
N ALA A 109 7.97 7.94 -5.92
CA ALA A 109 6.98 9.01 -5.86
C ALA A 109 5.68 8.58 -5.16
N ALA A 110 5.13 7.42 -5.48
CA ALA A 110 3.92 6.89 -4.85
C ALA A 110 4.10 6.70 -3.34
N ILE A 111 5.24 6.16 -2.90
CA ILE A 111 5.60 6.03 -1.49
C ILE A 111 5.65 7.40 -0.82
N ASN A 112 6.35 8.37 -1.43
CA ASN A 112 6.49 9.71 -0.86
C ASN A 112 5.15 10.43 -0.73
N VAL A 113 4.33 10.43 -1.78
CA VAL A 113 3.00 11.08 -1.77
C VAL A 113 2.09 10.42 -0.74
N SER A 114 2.08 9.08 -0.71
CA SER A 114 1.32 8.32 0.29
C SER A 114 1.75 8.68 1.72
N PHE A 115 3.06 8.71 1.99
CA PHE A 115 3.58 9.06 3.30
C PHE A 115 3.24 10.49 3.71
N GLN A 116 3.37 11.47 2.81
CA GLN A 116 2.98 12.86 3.09
C GLN A 116 1.48 12.99 3.37
N HIS A 117 0.64 12.26 2.63
CA HIS A 117 -0.79 12.23 2.88
C HIS A 117 -1.11 11.67 4.27
N LEU A 118 -0.54 10.53 4.64
CA LEU A 118 -0.69 9.94 5.98
C LEU A 118 -0.19 10.91 7.08
N LYS A 119 0.93 11.60 6.85
CA LYS A 119 1.46 12.61 7.77
C LYS A 119 0.50 13.80 7.93
N SER A 120 -0.11 14.26 6.83
CA SER A 120 -1.10 15.35 6.86
C SER A 120 -2.35 15.00 7.65
N LEU A 121 -2.69 13.71 7.72
CA LEU A 121 -3.79 13.16 8.50
C LEU A 121 -3.37 12.76 9.93
N GLN A 122 -2.13 13.06 10.34
CA GLN A 122 -1.58 12.69 11.65
C GLN A 122 -1.61 11.17 11.92
N LEU A 123 -1.56 10.35 10.86
CA LEU A 123 -1.50 8.89 10.94
C LEU A 123 -0.06 8.34 11.02
N VAL A 124 0.92 9.24 11.04
CA VAL A 124 2.34 8.93 11.22
C VAL A 124 2.80 9.54 12.54
N ALA A 125 3.50 8.76 13.36
CA ALA A 125 4.08 9.25 14.61
C ALA A 125 5.03 10.42 14.34
N SER A 126 5.03 11.42 15.22
CA SER A 126 6.01 12.51 15.19
C SER A 126 7.41 11.97 15.53
N ASP A 127 8.46 12.52 14.92
CA ASP A 127 9.87 12.10 15.05
C ASP A 127 10.42 12.03 16.50
N SER A 128 9.66 12.47 17.51
CA SER A 128 10.01 12.44 18.92
C SER A 128 9.52 11.21 19.71
N SER A 129 8.94 10.19 19.08
CA SER A 129 8.44 9.00 19.80
C SER A 129 9.49 7.89 19.99
N GLY A 130 10.77 8.18 19.80
CA GLY A 130 11.86 7.33 20.27
C GLY A 130 12.07 7.57 21.77
N SER A 131 11.34 6.86 22.62
CA SER A 131 11.81 6.69 23.99
C SER A 131 13.08 5.87 23.91
N GLU A 132 14.24 6.53 24.00
CA GLU A 132 15.45 5.86 24.49
C GLU A 132 15.06 5.22 25.83
N VAL A 133 15.06 3.90 25.85
CA VAL A 133 14.94 3.13 27.08
C VAL A 133 16.31 3.20 27.74
N ASP A 134 16.41 4.00 28.81
CA ASP A 134 17.49 3.88 29.80
C ASP A 134 17.44 2.50 30.49
#